data_AF-A0A524HMV3-F1
#
_entry.id   AF-A0A524HMV3-F1
#
_cell.length_a   1.000
_cell.length_b   1.000
_cell.length_c   1.000
_cell.angle_alpha   90.00
_cell.angle_beta   90.00
_cell.angle_gamma   90.00
#
_symmetry.space_group_name_H-M   'P 1'
#
loop_
_entity.id
_entity.type
_entity.pdbx_description
1 polymer ?
#
loop_
_entity_poly.entity_id
_entity_poly.type
_entity_poly.pdbx_seq_one_letter_code
_entity_poly.pdbx_strand_id
1 'polypeptide(L)'
;MSATSRLTAVKIGGSLASIEGALPRVGRALAGAAARHLLVVIPGGGPFADAVRAYDQAHGLSDDAAHWMAVLAMDQYAHLLADHVPGGRLVESLPEIAAAHAEHAVPILTPARWLRRMDDLPHSWEVTSDSIAAYLATLIGADELVLVKPVRGGMELLDPHFPRALAAGMRLSILSHDDT
;
A
#
# COMPACT_ATOMS: atom_id res chain seq x y z
N MET A 1 25.11 -4.08 -20.92
CA MET A 1 24.04 -4.78 -20.18
C MET A 1 23.24 -3.72 -19.45
N SER A 2 22.04 -3.40 -19.94
CA SER A 2 21.14 -2.48 -19.22
C SER A 2 20.75 -3.19 -17.92
N ALA A 3 21.06 -2.61 -16.75
CA ALA A 3 20.49 -3.09 -15.51
C ALA A 3 18.97 -2.98 -15.68
N THR A 4 18.27 -4.10 -15.72
CA THR A 4 16.80 -4.11 -15.66
C THR A 4 16.42 -3.34 -14.40
N SER A 5 15.83 -2.16 -14.58
CA SER A 5 15.39 -1.34 -13.46
C SER A 5 14.36 -2.13 -12.68
N ARG A 6 14.66 -2.43 -11.41
CA ARG A 6 13.77 -3.20 -10.55
C ARG A 6 12.66 -2.31 -10.02
N LEU A 7 11.43 -2.81 -10.04
CA LEU A 7 10.27 -2.09 -9.49
C LEU A 7 10.07 -2.47 -8.03
N THR A 8 9.95 -1.46 -7.16
CA THR A 8 9.65 -1.66 -5.74
C THR A 8 8.23 -1.21 -5.42
N ALA A 9 7.42 -2.10 -4.87
CA ALA A 9 6.14 -1.75 -4.25
C ALA A 9 6.40 -1.29 -2.81
N VAL A 10 5.96 -0.08 -2.44
CA VAL A 10 6.15 0.47 -1.09
C VAL A 10 4.80 0.65 -0.43
N LYS A 11 4.45 -0.22 0.51
CA LYS A 11 3.22 -0.12 1.28
C LYS A 11 3.40 0.81 2.47
N ILE A 12 2.49 1.76 2.63
CA ILE A 12 2.49 2.70 3.76
C ILE A 12 1.42 2.28 4.78
N GLY A 13 1.85 1.92 5.99
CA GLY A 13 0.95 1.51 7.07
C GLY A 13 0.00 2.62 7.52
N GLY A 14 -1.30 2.32 7.59
CA GLY A 14 -2.34 3.29 7.94
C GLY A 14 -2.15 3.98 9.30
N SER A 15 -1.62 3.25 10.28
CA SER A 15 -1.33 3.74 11.63
C SER A 15 -0.29 4.87 11.67
N LEU A 16 0.48 5.08 10.58
CA LEU A 16 1.39 6.22 10.47
C LEU A 16 0.65 7.57 10.49
N ALA A 17 -0.64 7.59 10.11
CA ALA A 17 -1.48 8.78 10.19
C ALA A 17 -1.69 9.28 11.63
N SER A 18 -1.54 8.40 12.62
CA SER A 18 -1.70 8.72 14.04
C SER A 18 -0.41 9.22 14.69
N ILE A 19 0.70 9.28 13.93
CA ILE A 19 2.01 9.67 14.44
C ILE A 19 2.36 11.04 13.89
N GLU A 20 2.54 12.00 14.79
CA GLU A 20 2.84 13.38 14.43
C GLU A 20 4.09 13.46 13.54
N GLY A 21 3.95 14.14 12.40
CA GLY A 21 5.04 14.35 11.44
C GLY A 21 5.50 13.12 10.65
N ALA A 22 4.95 11.92 10.89
CA ALA A 22 5.39 10.70 10.21
C ALA A 22 5.09 10.73 8.70
N LEU A 23 3.87 11.10 8.29
CA LEU A 23 3.51 11.12 6.86
C LEU A 23 4.34 12.12 6.05
N PRO A 24 4.56 13.38 6.48
CA PRO A 24 5.46 14.29 5.78
C PRO A 24 6.91 13.80 5.73
N ARG A 25 7.42 13.13 6.77
CA ARG A 25 8.78 12.55 6.78
C ARG A 25 8.89 11.43 5.74
N VAL A 26 8.00 10.45 5.81
CA VAL A 26 7.93 9.33 4.87
C VAL A 26 7.73 9.84 3.44
N GLY A 27 6.88 10.86 3.24
CA GLY A 27 6.65 11.47 1.94
C GLY A 27 7.91 12.06 1.30
N ARG A 28 8.73 12.78 2.08
CA ARG A 28 10.03 13.27 1.61
C ARG A 28 11.00 12.13 1.28
N ALA A 29 11.04 11.08 2.08
CA ALA A 29 11.87 9.90 1.84
C ALA A 29 11.46 9.19 0.53
N LEU A 30 10.15 9.02 0.30
CA LEU A 30 9.59 8.45 -0.93
C LEU A 30 9.97 9.29 -2.16
N ALA A 31 9.80 10.62 -2.10
CA ALA A 31 10.19 11.51 -3.19
C ALA A 31 11.71 11.43 -3.48
N GLY A 32 12.53 11.41 -2.42
CA GLY A 32 13.98 11.26 -2.53
C GLY A 32 14.41 9.91 -3.10
N ALA A 33 13.67 8.83 -2.83
CA ALA A 33 13.91 7.50 -3.37
C ALA A 33 13.47 7.39 -4.85
N ALA A 34 12.30 7.95 -5.19
CA ALA A 34 11.74 7.93 -6.54
C ALA A 34 12.63 8.66 -7.57
N ALA A 35 13.46 9.61 -7.11
CA ALA A 35 14.45 10.27 -7.96
C ALA A 35 15.55 9.32 -8.49
N ARG A 36 15.73 8.14 -7.88
CA ARG A 36 16.80 7.18 -8.24
C ARG A 36 16.30 5.77 -8.53
N HIS A 37 15.06 5.45 -8.17
CA HIS A 37 14.51 4.10 -8.21
C HIS A 37 13.07 4.13 -8.74
N LEU A 38 12.69 3.08 -9.47
CA LEU A 38 11.28 2.89 -9.84
C LEU A 38 10.54 2.32 -8.63
N LEU A 39 9.58 3.08 -8.12
CA LEU A 39 8.74 2.63 -7.02
C LEU A 39 7.28 3.00 -7.25
N VAL A 40 6.37 2.26 -6.64
CA VAL A 40 4.95 2.60 -6.55
C VAL A 40 4.46 2.43 -5.12
N VAL A 41 3.69 3.40 -4.66
CA VAL A 41 3.17 3.44 -3.30
C VAL A 41 1.82 2.71 -3.26
N ILE A 42 1.67 1.80 -2.30
CA ILE A 42 0.41 1.13 -1.99
C ILE A 42 -0.10 1.67 -0.65
N PRO A 43 -1.30 2.28 -0.60
CA PRO A 43 -1.86 2.79 0.66
C PRO A 43 -2.26 1.64 1.59
N GLY A 44 -2.13 1.86 2.90
CA GLY A 44 -2.89 1.14 3.92
C GLY A 44 -4.36 1.61 3.96
N GLY A 45 -5.11 1.18 4.98
CA GLY A 45 -6.49 1.64 5.20
C GLY A 45 -6.62 2.90 6.08
N GLY A 46 -5.62 3.16 6.93
CA GLY A 46 -5.60 4.35 7.80
C GLY A 46 -6.79 4.45 8.76
N PRO A 47 -7.05 5.65 9.30
CA PRO A 47 -8.21 5.91 10.15
C PRO A 47 -9.55 5.63 9.44
N PHE A 48 -9.56 5.64 8.10
CA PHE A 48 -10.74 5.37 7.29
C PHE A 48 -11.17 3.89 7.41
N ALA A 49 -10.23 2.95 7.32
CA ALA A 49 -10.54 1.52 7.48
C ALA A 49 -10.82 1.16 8.95
N ASP A 50 -10.20 1.87 9.88
CA ASP A 50 -10.51 1.72 11.31
C ASP A 50 -11.95 2.13 11.62
N ALA A 51 -12.48 3.18 10.97
CA ALA A 51 -13.89 3.56 11.08
C ALA A 51 -14.83 2.47 10.53
N VAL A 52 -14.47 1.85 9.41
CA VAL A 52 -15.23 0.70 8.85
C VAL A 52 -15.24 -0.46 9.84
N ARG A 53 -14.06 -0.82 10.39
CA ARG A 53 -13.93 -1.91 11.37
C ARG A 53 -14.75 -1.64 12.62
N ALA A 54 -14.73 -0.42 13.13
CA ALA A 54 -15.53 -0.04 14.30
C ALA A 54 -17.04 -0.13 14.02
N TYR A 55 -17.48 0.30 12.83
CA TYR A 55 -18.87 0.20 12.43
C TYR A 55 -19.33 -1.26 12.31
N ASP A 56 -18.52 -2.09 11.67
CA ASP A 56 -18.77 -3.53 11.53
C ASP A 56 -18.86 -4.23 12.88
N GLN A 57 -17.92 -3.98 13.79
CA GLN A 57 -17.96 -4.53 15.16
C GLN A 57 -19.23 -4.14 15.93
N ALA A 58 -19.78 -2.95 15.67
CA ALA A 58 -20.96 -2.45 16.35
C ALA A 58 -22.28 -2.89 15.71
N HIS A 59 -22.31 -3.15 14.40
CA HIS A 59 -23.57 -3.36 13.65
C HIS A 59 -23.64 -4.66 12.86
N GLY A 60 -22.52 -5.38 12.69
CA GLY A 60 -22.42 -6.64 11.95
C GLY A 60 -22.69 -6.47 10.45
N LEU A 61 -21.73 -5.92 9.71
CA LEU A 61 -21.78 -5.91 8.25
C LEU A 61 -21.61 -7.33 7.71
N SER A 62 -22.02 -7.55 6.46
CA SER A 62 -21.57 -8.74 5.74
C SER A 62 -20.08 -8.63 5.42
N ASP A 63 -19.40 -9.77 5.33
CA ASP A 63 -17.97 -9.82 5.00
C ASP A 63 -17.65 -9.08 3.68
N ASP A 64 -18.48 -9.23 2.65
CA ASP A 64 -18.32 -8.54 1.36
C ASP A 64 -18.45 -7.00 1.53
N ALA A 65 -19.44 -6.53 2.30
CA ALA A 65 -19.61 -5.10 2.53
C ALA A 65 -18.43 -4.52 3.34
N ALA A 66 -18.03 -5.19 4.43
CA ALA A 66 -16.90 -4.78 5.25
C ALA A 66 -15.59 -4.76 4.43
N HIS A 67 -15.35 -5.80 3.62
CA HIS A 67 -14.19 -5.90 2.74
C HIS A 67 -14.12 -4.73 1.76
N TRP A 68 -15.19 -4.47 1.00
CA TRP A 68 -15.19 -3.40 0.00
C TRP A 68 -15.14 -2.01 0.62
N MET A 69 -15.78 -1.79 1.77
CA MET A 69 -15.65 -0.54 2.50
C MET A 69 -14.22 -0.30 2.99
N ALA A 70 -13.54 -1.34 3.49
CA ALA A 70 -12.14 -1.26 3.89
C ALA A 70 -11.19 -1.01 2.70
N VAL A 71 -11.48 -1.59 1.53
CA VAL A 71 -10.75 -1.33 0.29
C VAL A 71 -10.96 0.12 -0.19
N LEU A 72 -12.18 0.66 -0.15
CA LEU A 72 -12.45 2.07 -0.46
C LEU A 72 -11.77 3.04 0.53
N ALA A 73 -11.60 2.62 1.78
CA ALA A 73 -10.80 3.36 2.75
C ALA A 73 -9.32 3.45 2.36
N MET A 74 -8.78 2.46 1.62
CA MET A 74 -7.42 2.54 1.08
C MET A 74 -7.31 3.63 0.00
N ASP A 75 -8.33 3.82 -0.84
CA ASP A 75 -8.37 4.92 -1.81
C ASP A 75 -8.39 6.28 -1.09
N GLN A 76 -9.20 6.43 -0.03
CA GLN A 76 -9.20 7.63 0.81
C GLN A 76 -7.82 7.90 1.41
N TYR A 77 -7.14 6.84 1.87
CA TYR A 77 -5.78 6.97 2.38
C TYR A 77 -4.77 7.33 1.28
N ALA A 78 -4.95 6.86 0.05
CA ALA A 78 -4.14 7.26 -1.10
C ALA A 78 -4.19 8.77 -1.33
N HIS A 79 -5.38 9.37 -1.25
CA HIS A 79 -5.56 10.83 -1.35
C HIS A 79 -4.79 11.58 -0.25
N LEU A 80 -4.85 11.09 1.00
CA LEU A 80 -4.08 11.67 2.10
C LEU A 80 -2.56 11.54 1.86
N LEU A 81 -2.10 10.40 1.35
CA LEU A 81 -0.68 10.23 1.02
C LEU A 81 -0.24 11.17 -0.11
N ALA A 82 -1.07 11.35 -1.14
CA ALA A 82 -0.75 12.24 -2.25
C ALA A 82 -0.59 13.71 -1.82
N ASP A 83 -1.31 14.15 -0.79
CA ASP A 83 -1.15 15.49 -0.20
C ASP A 83 0.21 15.64 0.54
N HIS A 84 0.73 14.57 1.11
CA HIS A 84 1.97 14.59 1.91
C HIS A 84 3.24 14.15 1.17
N VAL A 85 3.11 13.51 0.01
CA VAL A 85 4.24 13.04 -0.80
C VAL A 85 4.54 14.08 -1.88
N PRO A 86 5.69 14.77 -1.85
CA PRO A 86 6.09 15.67 -2.93
C PRO A 86 6.13 14.93 -4.28
N GLY A 87 5.40 15.45 -5.27
CA GLY A 87 5.28 14.78 -6.57
C GLY A 87 4.38 13.54 -6.57
N GLY A 88 3.61 13.30 -5.50
CA GLY A 88 2.63 12.22 -5.42
C GLY A 88 1.57 12.34 -6.51
N ARG A 89 1.32 11.23 -7.23
CA ARG A 89 0.31 11.14 -8.28
C ARG A 89 -0.54 9.90 -8.07
N LEU A 90 -1.85 10.10 -7.97
CA LEU A 90 -2.81 9.00 -7.91
C LEU A 90 -2.85 8.26 -9.25
N VAL A 91 -2.85 6.93 -9.19
CA VAL A 91 -2.86 6.04 -10.35
C VAL A 91 -3.74 4.82 -10.10
N GLU A 92 -4.38 4.30 -11.16
CA GLU A 92 -5.31 3.15 -11.10
C GLU A 92 -4.83 1.95 -11.95
N SER A 93 -3.73 2.10 -12.70
CA SER A 93 -3.33 1.12 -13.71
C SER A 93 -1.82 1.09 -13.99
N LEU A 94 -1.33 -0.01 -14.60
CA LEU A 94 0.06 -0.14 -15.04
C LEU A 94 0.51 0.98 -16.01
N PRO A 95 -0.29 1.35 -17.04
CA PRO A 95 0.06 2.47 -17.91
C PRO A 95 0.21 3.80 -17.16
N GLU A 96 -0.64 4.05 -16.15
CA GLU A 96 -0.57 5.26 -15.34
C GLU A 96 0.65 5.28 -14.41
N ILE A 97 1.03 4.12 -13.84
CA ILE A 97 2.29 3.98 -13.11
C ILE A 97 3.47 4.36 -14.00
N ALA A 98 3.53 3.80 -15.22
CA ALA A 98 4.60 4.09 -16.17
C ALA A 98 4.63 5.57 -16.59
N ALA A 99 3.47 6.19 -16.81
CA ALA A 99 3.37 7.61 -17.11
C ALA A 99 3.86 8.49 -15.94
N ALA A 100 3.50 8.15 -14.71
CA ALA A 100 3.99 8.85 -13.52
C ALA A 100 5.52 8.77 -13.41
N HIS A 101 6.11 7.60 -13.65
CA HIS A 101 7.58 7.44 -13.67
C HIS A 101 8.24 8.27 -14.76
N ALA A 102 7.67 8.31 -15.98
CA ALA A 102 8.20 9.11 -17.08
C ALA A 102 8.18 10.62 -16.79
N GLU A 103 7.27 11.08 -15.94
CA GLU A 103 7.16 12.47 -15.50
C GLU A 103 7.84 12.75 -14.15
N HIS A 104 8.66 11.81 -13.66
CA HIS A 104 9.35 11.90 -12.38
C HIS A 104 8.42 12.12 -11.17
N ALA A 105 7.16 11.69 -11.27
CA ALA A 105 6.19 11.67 -10.19
C ALA A 105 6.32 10.39 -9.35
N VAL A 106 5.78 10.42 -8.13
CA VAL A 106 5.68 9.26 -7.24
C VAL A 106 4.28 8.65 -7.41
N PRO A 107 4.11 7.52 -8.12
CA PRO A 107 2.80 6.92 -8.28
C PRO A 107 2.29 6.35 -6.96
N ILE A 108 1.04 6.65 -6.62
CA ILE A 108 0.31 6.19 -5.44
C ILE A 108 -0.97 5.52 -5.93
N LEU A 109 -1.13 4.23 -5.66
CA LEU A 109 -2.27 3.46 -6.13
C LEU A 109 -3.56 3.84 -5.40
N THR A 110 -4.65 3.98 -6.15
CA THR A 110 -6.04 3.86 -5.67
C THR A 110 -6.55 2.46 -6.01
N PRO A 111 -6.35 1.47 -5.13
CA PRO A 111 -6.47 0.06 -5.50
C PRO A 111 -7.90 -0.43 -5.72
N ALA A 112 -8.95 0.29 -5.27
CA ALA A 112 -10.29 -0.30 -5.20
C ALA A 112 -10.83 -0.79 -6.55
N ARG A 113 -10.67 0.02 -7.62
CA ARG A 113 -11.14 -0.35 -8.96
C ARG A 113 -10.37 -1.55 -9.54
N TRP A 114 -9.09 -1.69 -9.21
CA TRP A 114 -8.31 -2.83 -9.66
C TRP A 114 -8.71 -4.09 -8.90
N LEU A 115 -8.79 -4.02 -7.57
CA LEU A 115 -9.20 -5.15 -6.74
C LEU A 115 -10.61 -5.63 -7.09
N ARG A 116 -11.56 -4.72 -7.37
CA ARG A 116 -12.92 -5.06 -7.79
C ARG A 116 -13.00 -5.84 -9.11
N ARG A 117 -12.02 -5.64 -10.00
CA ARG A 117 -11.97 -6.36 -11.29
C ARG A 117 -11.43 -7.78 -11.16
N MET A 118 -10.55 -8.02 -10.19
CA MET A 118 -9.91 -9.32 -9.99
C MET A 118 -10.68 -10.18 -8.99
N ASP A 119 -11.03 -9.59 -7.85
CA ASP A 119 -11.81 -10.21 -6.77
C ASP A 119 -11.31 -11.61 -6.32
N ASP A 120 -9.98 -11.80 -6.32
CA ASP A 120 -9.35 -13.09 -5.98
C ASP A 120 -9.06 -13.25 -4.47
N LEU A 121 -9.16 -12.18 -3.69
CA LEU A 121 -8.83 -12.18 -2.27
C LEU A 121 -10.06 -12.55 -1.42
N PRO A 122 -9.90 -13.35 -0.35
CA PRO A 122 -11.00 -13.64 0.56
C PRO A 122 -11.60 -12.36 1.17
N HIS A 123 -12.92 -12.25 1.16
CA HIS A 123 -13.62 -11.21 1.89
C HIS A 123 -13.68 -11.59 3.36
N SER A 124 -12.75 -11.06 4.15
CA SER A 124 -12.69 -11.24 5.60
C SER A 124 -11.69 -10.27 6.20
N TRP A 125 -11.76 -10.08 7.52
CA TRP A 125 -10.74 -9.33 8.26
C TRP A 125 -9.40 -10.06 8.42
N GLU A 126 -9.30 -11.33 8.01
CA GLU A 126 -8.01 -12.03 7.92
C GLU A 126 -7.13 -11.50 6.79
N VAL A 127 -7.74 -10.81 5.81
CA VAL A 127 -7.07 -10.11 4.71
C VAL A 127 -7.05 -8.63 5.04
N THR A 128 -5.87 -8.08 5.29
CA THR A 128 -5.71 -6.63 5.53
C THR A 128 -4.90 -5.97 4.42
N SER A 129 -4.65 -4.67 4.55
CA SER A 129 -3.83 -3.90 3.62
C SER A 129 -2.43 -4.47 3.37
N ASP A 130 -1.87 -5.29 4.27
CA ASP A 130 -0.58 -5.94 4.03
C ASP A 130 -0.72 -7.06 3.00
N SER A 131 -1.68 -7.98 3.18
CA SER A 131 -2.01 -9.01 2.19
C SER A 131 -2.40 -8.42 0.84
N ILE A 132 -3.22 -7.37 0.86
CA ILE A 132 -3.63 -6.68 -0.36
C ILE A 132 -2.40 -6.08 -1.06
N ALA A 133 -1.45 -5.50 -0.32
CA ALA A 133 -0.23 -4.97 -0.91
C ALA A 133 0.67 -6.06 -1.50
N ALA A 134 0.77 -7.24 -0.85
CA ALA A 134 1.50 -8.37 -1.41
C ALA A 134 0.88 -8.90 -2.71
N TYR A 135 -0.46 -9.01 -2.74
CA TYR A 135 -1.20 -9.38 -3.94
C TYR A 135 -1.01 -8.35 -5.07
N LEU A 136 -1.20 -7.06 -4.77
CA LEU A 136 -1.00 -5.99 -5.74
C LEU A 136 0.45 -5.91 -6.24
N ALA A 137 1.45 -6.08 -5.36
CA ALA A 137 2.86 -6.12 -5.74
C ALA A 137 3.15 -7.20 -6.79
N THR A 138 2.46 -8.34 -6.68
CA THR A 138 2.53 -9.42 -7.66
C THR A 138 1.89 -9.00 -8.99
N LEU A 139 0.69 -8.42 -8.95
CA LEU A 139 -0.03 -7.98 -10.16
C LEU A 139 0.73 -6.89 -10.94
N ILE A 140 1.45 -6.02 -10.24
CA ILE A 140 2.25 -4.96 -10.88
C ILE A 140 3.62 -5.44 -11.37
N GLY A 141 4.01 -6.69 -11.07
CA GLY A 141 5.32 -7.23 -11.42
C GLY A 141 6.47 -6.60 -10.63
N ALA A 142 6.25 -6.23 -9.37
CA ALA A 142 7.31 -5.73 -8.51
C ALA A 142 8.33 -6.84 -8.18
N ASP A 143 9.61 -6.47 -8.06
CA ASP A 143 10.68 -7.36 -7.63
C ASP A 143 10.81 -7.41 -6.09
N GLU A 144 10.26 -6.40 -5.43
CA GLU A 144 10.37 -6.18 -4.00
C GLU A 144 9.15 -5.47 -3.44
N LEU A 145 8.71 -5.92 -2.28
CA LEU A 145 7.72 -5.28 -1.44
C LEU A 145 8.41 -4.74 -0.18
N VAL A 146 8.28 -3.43 0.03
CA VAL A 146 8.70 -2.74 1.24
C VAL A 146 7.47 -2.37 2.05
N LEU A 147 7.37 -2.81 3.29
CA LEU A 147 6.30 -2.43 4.21
C LEU A 147 6.84 -1.38 5.19
N VAL A 148 6.31 -0.15 5.13
CA VAL A 148 6.63 0.93 6.06
C VAL A 148 5.62 0.92 7.21
N LYS A 149 6.10 0.68 8.43
CA LYS A 149 5.30 0.49 9.64
C LYS A 149 5.71 1.50 10.73
N PRO A 150 4.88 1.74 11.76
CA PRO A 150 5.23 2.59 12.91
C PRO A 150 6.46 2.17 13.70
N VAL A 151 6.70 0.87 13.76
CA VAL A 151 7.74 0.27 14.61
C VAL A 151 8.52 -0.75 13.79
N ARG A 152 9.77 -0.98 14.17
CA ARG A 152 10.55 -2.09 13.64
C ARG A 152 9.91 -3.41 14.09
N GLY A 153 9.89 -4.39 13.19
CA GLY A 153 9.43 -5.75 13.48
C GLY A 153 9.56 -6.65 12.26
N GLY A 154 9.01 -7.85 12.38
CA GLY A 154 9.05 -8.90 11.39
C GLY A 154 7.67 -9.33 10.89
N MET A 155 7.61 -10.59 10.45
CA MET A 155 6.40 -11.21 9.88
C MET A 155 5.23 -11.29 10.87
N GLU A 156 5.50 -11.24 12.17
CA GLU A 156 4.49 -11.24 13.24
C GLU A 156 3.59 -10.00 13.23
N LEU A 157 3.99 -8.93 12.53
CA LEU A 157 3.20 -7.71 12.36
C LEU A 157 2.27 -7.73 11.15
N LEU A 158 2.16 -8.88 10.48
CA LEU A 158 1.41 -9.05 9.24
C LEU A 158 0.16 -9.88 9.48
N ASP A 159 -0.85 -9.66 8.64
CA ASP A 159 -2.12 -10.37 8.77
C ASP A 159 -1.99 -11.87 8.40
N PRO A 160 -2.91 -12.73 8.89
CA PRO A 160 -2.82 -14.18 8.72
C PRO A 160 -2.77 -14.64 7.26
N HIS A 161 -3.34 -13.87 6.33
CA HIS A 161 -3.37 -14.21 4.92
C HIS A 161 -2.06 -13.87 4.19
N PHE A 162 -1.21 -13.00 4.77
CA PHE A 162 -0.04 -12.45 4.08
C PHE A 162 0.90 -13.50 3.48
N PRO A 163 1.25 -14.61 4.18
CA PRO A 163 2.12 -15.64 3.61
C PRO A 163 1.57 -16.31 2.34
N ARG A 164 0.23 -16.30 2.15
CA ARG A 164 -0.42 -16.83 0.94
C ARG A 164 -0.46 -15.81 -0.20
N ALA A 165 -0.52 -14.52 0.13
CA ALA A 165 -0.55 -13.44 -0.84
C ALA A 165 0.84 -13.07 -1.40
N LEU A 166 1.92 -13.34 -0.66
CA LEU A 166 3.27 -13.04 -1.11
C LEU A 166 3.75 -14.03 -2.19
N ALA A 167 3.99 -13.53 -3.40
CA ALA A 167 4.52 -14.34 -4.49
C ALA A 167 5.90 -14.93 -4.18
N ALA A 168 6.13 -16.17 -4.63
CA ALA A 168 7.43 -16.83 -4.50
C ALA A 168 8.53 -16.00 -5.19
N GLY A 169 9.64 -15.78 -4.49
CA GLY A 169 10.77 -14.99 -5.00
C GLY A 169 10.64 -13.47 -4.86
N MET A 170 9.48 -12.95 -4.42
CA MET A 170 9.32 -11.55 -4.04
C MET A 170 10.24 -11.23 -2.85
N ARG A 171 11.11 -10.22 -2.98
CA ARG A 171 11.88 -9.74 -1.82
C ARG A 171 10.95 -8.97 -0.89
N LEU A 172 11.11 -9.18 0.41
CA LEU A 172 10.33 -8.49 1.44
C LEU A 172 11.26 -7.75 2.39
N SER A 173 10.98 -6.47 2.59
CA SER A 173 11.64 -5.61 3.56
C SER A 173 10.57 -4.96 4.45
N ILE A 174 10.79 -4.92 5.77
CA ILE A 174 9.91 -4.24 6.71
C ILE A 174 10.73 -3.13 7.38
N LEU A 175 10.29 -1.88 7.23
CA LEU A 175 10.97 -0.70 7.73
C LEU A 175 10.10 0.02 8.76
N SER A 176 10.74 0.61 9.77
CA SER A 176 10.08 1.62 10.60
C SER A 176 10.05 2.95 9.86
N HIS A 177 9.11 3.84 10.19
CA HIS A 177 9.15 5.24 9.75
C HIS A 177 10.37 6.01 10.26
N ASP A 178 11.10 5.47 11.23
CA ASP A 178 12.37 6.04 11.72
C ASP A 178 13.54 5.67 10.80
N ASP A 179 13.34 4.70 9.93
CA ASP A 179 14.33 4.20 8.97
C ASP A 179 14.20 4.90 7.60
N THR A 180 13.23 5.83 7.47
CA THR A 180 12.92 6.57 6.24
C THR A 180 13.51 7.97 6.23
#